data_AF-A0A351X159-F1
#
_entry.id   AF-A0A351X159-F1
#
_cell.length_a   1.000
_cell.length_b   1.000
_cell.length_c   1.000
_cell.angle_alpha   90.00
_cell.angle_beta   90.00
_cell.angle_gamma   90.00
#
_symmetry.space_group_name_H-M   'P 1'
#
loop_
_entity.id
_entity.type
_entity.pdbx_description
1 polymer ?
#
loop_
_entity_poly.entity_id
_entity_poly.type
_entity_poly.pdbx_seq_one_letter_code
_entity_poly.pdbx_strand_id
1 'polypeptide(L)' 'MPINLFRRKISEPALDGTAAYLLVGLGNPGREYRDSRHNAGFMVIDRLAADLGVKLTRVQNRALTGSG' A
#
# COMPACT_ATOMS: atom_id res chain seq x y z
N MET A 1 12.70 -26.64 7.30
CA MET A 1 11.27 -26.27 7.29
C MET A 1 11.12 -25.02 6.43
N PRO A 2 10.55 -25.08 5.21
CA PRO A 2 10.36 -23.87 4.41
C PRO A 2 9.26 -22.99 5.01
N ILE A 3 9.53 -21.69 5.14
CA ILE A 3 8.54 -20.69 5.54
C ILE A 3 7.50 -20.60 4.42
N ASN A 4 6.26 -21.01 4.68
CA ASN A 4 5.16 -20.81 3.75
C ASN A 4 4.62 -19.38 3.90
N LEU A 5 5.14 -18.48 3.05
CA LEU A 5 4.80 -17.06 3.00
C LEU A 5 3.31 -16.79 2.71
N PHE A 6 2.58 -17.76 2.13
CA PHE A 6 1.19 -17.61 1.71
C PHE A 6 0.19 -18.31 2.64
N ARG A 7 0.60 -18.71 3.84
CA ARG A 7 -0.35 -19.23 4.83
C ARG A 7 -1.29 -18.10 5.27
N ARG A 8 -2.46 -18.03 4.64
CA ARG A 8 -3.51 -17.07 4.95
C ARG A 8 -4.01 -17.32 6.37
N LYS A 9 -3.58 -16.50 7.32
CA LYS A 9 -4.19 -16.41 8.64
C LYS A 9 -5.42 -15.52 8.48
N ILE A 10 -6.56 -16.10 8.12
CA ILE A 10 -7.83 -15.36 8.12
C ILE A 10 -8.21 -15.20 9.60
N SER A 11 -7.81 -14.09 10.22
CA SER A 11 -8.46 -13.63 11.44
C SER A 11 -9.76 -12.96 11.04
N GLU A 12 -10.86 -13.30 11.69
CA GLU A 12 -12.10 -12.53 11.61
C GLU A 12 -11.77 -11.05 11.87
N PRO A 13 -12.21 -10.12 11.01
CA PRO A 13 -11.94 -8.72 11.24
C PRO A 13 -12.60 -8.32 12.56
N ALA A 14 -11.83 -7.72 13.47
CA ALA A 14 -12.42 -7.07 14.63
C ALA A 14 -13.36 -5.97 14.10
N LEU A 15 -14.67 -6.20 14.19
CA LEU A 15 -15.72 -5.31 13.70
C LEU A 15 -15.91 -4.06 14.59
N ASP A 16 -14.98 -3.80 15.51
CA ASP A 16 -15.06 -2.75 16.53
C ASP A 16 -14.57 -1.37 16.03
N GLY A 17 -14.36 -1.22 14.73
CA GLY A 17 -13.91 0.04 14.12
C GLY A 17 -12.47 0.42 14.46
N THR A 18 -11.72 -0.41 15.18
CA THR A 18 -10.30 -0.19 15.48
C THR A 18 -9.35 -0.84 14.48
N ALA A 19 -9.87 -1.70 13.60
CA ALA A 19 -9.08 -2.39 12.59
C ALA A 19 -8.61 -1.43 11.49
N ALA A 20 -7.31 -1.13 11.50
CA ALA A 20 -6.66 -0.37 10.44
C ALA A 20 -6.29 -1.28 9.26
N TYR A 21 -6.62 -0.85 8.05
CA TYR A 21 -6.14 -1.49 6.83
C TYR A 21 -4.83 -0.85 6.37
N LEU A 22 -3.90 -1.69 5.89
CA LEU A 22 -2.70 -1.23 5.19
C LEU A 22 -2.82 -1.55 3.71
N LEU A 23 -2.98 -0.50 2.90
CA LEU A 23 -2.99 -0.58 1.44
C LEU A 23 -1.57 -0.30 0.95
N VAL A 24 -1.02 -1.18 0.10
CA VAL A 24 0.37 -1.08 -0.39
C VAL A 24 0.38 -1.15 -1.92
N GLY A 25 0.97 -0.14 -2.54
CA GLY A 25 1.28 -0.11 -3.96
C GLY A 25 2.73 -0.50 -4.17
N LEU A 26 3.00 -1.53 -4.98
CA LEU A 26 4.35 -1.91 -5.37
C LEU A 26 4.75 -1.20 -6.68
N GLY A 27 6.04 -0.87 -6.79
CA GLY A 27 6.61 -0.18 -7.93
C GLY A 27 8.08 0.17 -7.72
N ASN A 28 8.70 0.72 -8.75
CA ASN A 28 10.08 1.20 -8.73
C ASN A 28 10.11 2.74 -8.64
N PRO A 29 10.94 3.32 -7.74
CA PRO A 29 11.11 4.77 -7.64
C PRO A 29 11.99 5.28 -8.79
N GLY A 30 11.67 6.48 -9.30
CA GLY A 30 12.38 7.11 -10.42
C GLY A 30 11.40 7.61 -11.48
N ARG A 31 11.77 8.68 -12.19
CA ARG A 31 10.91 9.25 -13.25
C ARG A 31 10.81 8.32 -14.46
N GLU A 32 11.88 7.60 -14.74
CA GLU A 32 12.03 6.62 -15.81
C GLU A 32 11.04 5.44 -15.69
N TYR A 33 10.52 5.15 -14.49
CA TYR A 33 9.59 4.04 -14.25
C TYR A 33 8.12 4.46 -14.20
N ARG A 34 7.83 5.77 -14.29
CA ARG A 34 6.49 6.35 -14.04
C ARG A 34 5.38 5.64 -14.80
N ASP A 35 5.58 5.38 -16.09
CA ASP A 35 4.55 4.81 -16.97
C ASP A 35 4.79 3.32 -17.28
N SER A 36 5.60 2.64 -16.46
CA SER A 36 5.85 1.21 -16.62
C SER A 36 4.71 0.38 -16.01
N ARG A 37 4.41 -0.78 -16.62
CA ARG A 37 3.43 -1.74 -16.07
C ARG A 37 3.76 -2.22 -14.65
N HIS A 38 5.04 -2.19 -14.28
CA HIS A 38 5.50 -2.56 -12.94
C HIS A 38 5.06 -1.55 -11.86
N ASN A 39 4.74 -0.31 -12.26
CA ASN A 39 4.31 0.77 -11.37
C ASN A 39 2.79 0.91 -11.27
N ALA A 40 2.02 -0.04 -11.81
CA ALA A 40 0.56 -0.04 -11.69
C ALA A 40 0.10 0.05 -10.22
N GLY A 41 0.83 -0.58 -9.29
CA GLY A 41 0.55 -0.49 -7.86
C GLY A 41 0.67 0.94 -7.31
N PHE A 42 1.72 1.68 -7.69
CA PHE A 42 1.87 3.09 -7.34
C PHE A 42 0.73 3.94 -7.91
N MET A 43 0.37 3.73 -9.19
CA MET A 43 -0.72 4.47 -9.84
C MET A 43 -2.07 4.28 -9.14
N VAL A 44 -2.38 3.05 -8.71
CA VAL A 44 -3.61 2.75 -7.97
C VAL A 44 -3.65 3.47 -6.62
N ILE A 45 -2.54 3.46 -5.87
CA ILE A 45 -2.45 4.15 -4.58
C ILE A 45 -2.53 5.66 -4.75
N ASP A 46 -1.86 6.24 -5.75
CA ASP A 46 -1.93 7.67 -6.04
C ASP A 46 -3.38 8.10 -6.33
N ARG A 47 -4.10 7.31 -7.15
CA ARG A 47 -5.50 7.59 -7.46
C ARG A 47 -6.40 7.45 -6.23
N LEU A 48 -6.23 6.38 -5.46
CA LEU A 48 -7.02 6.14 -4.27
C LEU A 48 -6.79 7.23 -3.21
N ALA A 49 -5.55 7.65 -3.00
CA ALA A 49 -5.20 8.72 -2.08
C ALA A 49 -5.84 10.05 -2.51
N ALA A 50 -5.86 10.35 -3.81
CA ALA A 50 -6.54 11.53 -4.35
C ALA A 50 -8.05 11.47 -4.12
N ASP A 51 -8.69 10.33 -4.41
CA ASP A 51 -10.14 10.14 -4.22
C ASP A 51 -10.54 10.21 -2.74
N LEU A 52 -9.66 9.78 -1.82
CA LEU A 52 -9.88 9.82 -0.36
C LEU A 52 -9.37 11.11 0.31
N GLY A 53 -8.73 12.03 -0.42
CA GLY A 53 -8.13 13.24 0.14
C GLY A 53 -6.93 12.99 1.07
N VAL A 54 -6.29 11.82 0.98
CA VAL A 54 -5.13 11.44 1.79
C VAL A 54 -3.84 11.93 1.13
N LYS A 55 -2.97 12.58 1.90
CA LYS A 55 -1.66 13.03 1.41
C LYS A 55 -0.58 12.01 1.77
N LEU A 56 0.12 11.51 0.75
CA LEU A 56 1.30 10.65 0.90
C LEU A 56 2.56 11.52 1.06
N THR A 57 2.80 12.05 2.26
CA THR A 57 3.89 13.01 2.51
C THR A 57 5.00 12.48 3.41
N ARG A 58 4.73 11.40 4.14
CA ARG A 58 5.64 10.91 5.17
C ARG A 58 6.54 9.83 4.57
N VAL A 59 7.85 9.97 4.75
CA VAL A 59 8.80 8.89 4.39
C VAL A 59 9.10 8.07 5.63
N GLN A 60 8.74 6.78 5.62
CA GLN A 60 8.98 5.84 6.71
C GLN A 60 9.31 4.46 6.13
N ASN A 61 10.26 3.75 6.73
CA ASN A 61 10.63 2.39 6.33
C ASN A 61 10.92 2.25 4.81
N ARG A 62 11.52 3.29 4.20
CA ARG A 62 11.79 3.39 2.75
C ARG A 62 10.54 3.41 1.86
N ALA A 63 9.39 3.79 2.40
CA ALA A 63 8.15 3.99 1.67
C ALA A 63 7.61 5.41 1.89
N LEU A 64 6.85 5.91 0.92
CA LEU A 64 6.01 7.10 1.07
C LEU A 64 4.65 6.66 1.63
N THR A 65 4.22 7.23 2.75
CA THR A 65 3.04 6.82 3.50
C THR A 65 2.11 7.99 3.78
N GLY A 66 0.84 7.68 3.98
CA GLY A 66 -0.21 8.58 4.41
C GLY A 66 -1.27 7.80 5.19
N SER A 67 -2.03 8.51 6.01
CA SER A 67 -3.12 7.97 6.82
C SER A 67 -4.29 8.97 6.77
N GLY A 68 -5.50 8.47 6.73
CA GLY A 68 -6.74 9.24 6.77
C GLY A 68 -7.88 8.41 7.35
#